data_AF-A0A9E1SCF5-F1
#
_entry.id   AF-A0A9E1SCF5-F1
#
_cell.length_a   1.000
_cell.length_b   1.000
_cell.length_c   1.000
_cell.angle_alpha   90.00
_cell.angle_beta   90.00
_cell.angle_gamma   90.00
#
_symmetry.space_group_name_H-M   'P 1'
#
loop_
_entity.id
_entity.type
_entity.pdbx_description
1 polymer ?
#
loop_
_entity_poly.entity_id
_entity_poly.type
_entity_poly.pdbx_seq_one_letter_code
_entity_poly.pdbx_strand_id
1 'polypeptide(L)'
;MMLQNHQKKKLNNIEMVQLAQKPHSNLAFTWEDLLTLLRDELQEYGGLVGLLSAQQQSILDRRTESLMEINQSVQTQMEASQILQKRRQGFVVSLANSLGEPSDSTLNQLVEHFPVVTQPMFQSIIEEINKLISQIRHRITQNQKILARLSEVTDQLLSVTDPKSHSKTYSRTGDIRRLSSTNRSSLNESA
;
A
#
# COMPACT_ATOMS: atom_id res chain seq x y z
N MET A 1 -4.26 23.90 69.27
CA MET A 1 -4.77 24.48 68.01
C MET A 1 -3.81 24.23 66.83
N MET A 2 -3.24 23.01 66.67
CA MET A 2 -2.30 22.70 65.58
C MET A 2 -2.63 21.42 64.78
N LEU A 3 -3.59 20.60 65.22
CA LEU A 3 -3.95 19.35 64.53
C LEU A 3 -5.00 19.50 63.42
N GLN A 4 -5.63 20.67 63.27
CA GLN A 4 -6.68 20.87 62.25
C GLN A 4 -6.15 21.38 60.89
N ASN A 5 -4.94 21.97 60.87
CA ASN A 5 -4.35 22.53 59.65
C ASN A 5 -3.63 21.48 58.77
N HIS A 6 -3.15 20.37 59.36
CA HIS A 6 -2.49 19.31 58.58
C HIS A 6 -3.48 18.43 57.80
N GLN A 7 -4.70 18.26 58.30
CA GLN A 7 -5.75 17.50 57.59
C GLN A 7 -6.33 18.30 56.42
N LYS A 8 -6.57 19.61 56.59
CA LYS A 8 -7.00 20.48 55.48
C LYS A 8 -5.98 20.58 54.35
N LYS A 9 -4.67 20.60 54.68
CA LYS A 9 -3.62 20.64 53.65
C LYS A 9 -3.48 19.33 52.87
N LYS A 10 -3.80 18.18 53.49
CA LYS A 10 -3.86 16.88 52.80
C LYS A 10 -5.10 16.74 51.91
N LEU A 11 -6.26 17.29 52.30
CA LEU A 11 -7.47 17.25 51.46
C LEU A 11 -7.29 18.09 50.18
N ASN A 12 -6.72 19.28 50.26
CA ASN A 12 -6.51 20.13 49.09
C ASN A 12 -5.49 19.55 48.09
N ASN A 13 -4.54 18.72 48.56
CA ASN A 13 -3.55 18.10 47.69
C ASN A 13 -4.08 16.85 46.97
N ILE A 14 -5.19 16.27 47.46
CA ILE A 14 -5.86 15.14 46.82
C ILE A 14 -6.80 15.66 45.72
N GLU A 15 -7.43 16.83 45.90
CA GLU A 15 -8.24 17.48 44.85
C GLU A 15 -7.39 17.99 43.67
N MET A 16 -6.14 18.39 43.90
CA MET A 16 -5.24 18.91 42.85
C MET A 16 -4.50 17.84 42.02
N VAL A 17 -4.61 16.55 42.38
CA VAL A 17 -4.07 15.44 41.56
C VAL A 17 -5.15 14.80 40.68
N GLN A 18 -6.42 15.11 40.91
CA GLN A 18 -7.56 14.52 40.19
C GLN A 18 -8.02 15.31 38.96
N LEU A 19 -7.44 16.49 38.70
CA LEU A 19 -7.77 17.30 37.50
C LEU A 19 -7.00 16.90 36.24
N ALA A 20 -6.04 15.97 36.33
CA ALA A 20 -5.30 15.45 35.16
C ALA A 20 -5.90 14.18 34.56
N GLN A 21 -6.90 13.59 35.22
CA GLN A 21 -7.62 12.41 34.72
C GLN A 21 -9.08 12.78 34.61
N LYS A 22 -9.41 13.63 33.63
CA LYS A 22 -10.78 13.67 33.13
C LYS A 22 -11.04 12.25 32.60
N PRO A 23 -11.92 11.45 33.22
CA PRO A 23 -12.24 10.15 32.67
C PRO A 23 -12.86 10.45 31.32
N HIS A 24 -12.16 10.08 30.23
CA HIS A 24 -12.72 10.16 28.90
C HIS A 24 -13.93 9.21 28.89
N SER A 25 -15.06 9.83 29.14
CA SER A 25 -16.38 9.24 29.29
C SER A 25 -16.74 8.49 28.01
N ASN A 26 -17.04 7.19 28.17
CA ASN A 26 -17.89 6.40 27.27
C ASN A 26 -17.60 6.51 25.77
N LEU A 27 -16.34 6.37 25.35
CA LEU A 27 -16.10 5.85 24.01
C LEU A 27 -16.12 4.32 24.11
N ALA A 28 -17.16 3.68 23.59
CA ALA A 28 -17.20 2.22 23.45
C ALA A 28 -16.04 1.67 22.56
N PHE A 29 -15.28 2.57 21.92
CA PHE A 29 -14.07 2.33 21.15
C PHE A 29 -12.92 3.18 21.69
N THR A 30 -11.83 2.54 22.06
CA THR A 30 -10.67 3.19 22.69
C THR A 30 -9.68 3.67 21.64
N TRP A 31 -8.88 4.68 21.98
CA TRP A 31 -7.72 5.09 21.16
C TRP A 31 -6.69 3.95 21.01
N GLU A 32 -6.72 2.96 21.91
CA GLU A 32 -5.90 1.75 21.84
C GLU A 32 -6.31 0.85 20.66
N ASP A 33 -7.61 0.82 20.33
CA ASP A 33 -8.12 0.09 19.15
C ASP A 33 -7.60 0.73 17.86
N LEU A 34 -7.58 2.07 17.80
CA LEU A 34 -6.98 2.80 16.67
C LEU A 34 -5.48 2.50 16.56
N LEU A 35 -4.77 2.52 17.68
CA LEU A 35 -3.33 2.23 17.69
C LEU A 35 -3.03 0.81 17.21
N THR A 36 -3.84 -0.16 17.62
CA THR A 36 -3.73 -1.56 17.16
C THR A 36 -3.98 -1.64 15.66
N LEU A 37 -5.05 -1.02 15.16
CA LEU A 37 -5.35 -0.98 13.73
C LEU A 37 -4.22 -0.35 12.91
N LEU A 38 -3.65 0.76 13.37
CA LEU A 38 -2.54 1.43 12.67
C LEU A 38 -1.25 0.60 12.70
N ARG A 39 -1.00 -0.14 13.79
CA ARG A 39 0.13 -1.08 13.87
C ARG A 39 -0.04 -2.24 12.90
N ASP A 40 -1.24 -2.79 12.81
CA ASP A 40 -1.56 -3.83 11.83
C ASP A 40 -1.32 -3.30 10.40
N GLU A 41 -1.79 -2.09 10.08
CA GLU A 41 -1.50 -1.44 8.79
C GLU A 41 0.01 -1.29 8.53
N LEU A 42 0.77 -0.82 9.51
CA LEU A 42 2.22 -0.64 9.38
C LEU A 42 2.92 -1.98 9.08
N GLN A 43 2.54 -3.04 9.80
CA GLN A 43 3.10 -4.38 9.61
C GLN A 43 2.77 -4.94 8.22
N GLU A 44 1.51 -4.89 7.81
CA GLU A 44 1.08 -5.44 6.53
C GLU A 44 1.68 -4.67 5.34
N TYR A 45 1.77 -3.34 5.43
CA TYR A 45 2.42 -2.52 4.40
C TYR A 45 3.94 -2.73 4.36
N GLY A 46 4.60 -2.87 5.51
CA GLY A 46 6.02 -3.24 5.58
C GLY A 46 6.28 -4.59 4.92
N GLY A 47 5.44 -5.60 5.21
CA GLY A 47 5.49 -6.91 4.57
C GLY A 47 5.31 -6.83 3.05
N LEU A 48 4.33 -6.04 2.58
CA LEU A 48 4.08 -5.84 1.16
C LEU A 48 5.27 -5.18 0.44
N VAL A 49 5.92 -4.18 1.04
CA VAL A 49 7.14 -3.58 0.48
C VAL A 49 8.25 -4.61 0.33
N GLY A 50 8.42 -5.49 1.34
CA GLY A 50 9.38 -6.59 1.30
C GLY A 50 9.10 -7.55 0.15
N LEU A 51 7.85 -8.00 0.01
CA LEU A 51 7.42 -8.90 -1.06
C LEU A 51 7.61 -8.29 -2.45
N LEU A 52 7.21 -7.02 -2.65
CA LEU A 52 7.39 -6.32 -3.92
C LEU A 52 8.88 -6.17 -4.30
N SER A 53 9.75 -6.01 -3.30
CA SER A 53 11.19 -5.95 -3.51
C SER A 53 11.76 -7.32 -3.90
N ALA A 54 11.30 -8.40 -3.25
CA ALA A 54 11.68 -9.77 -3.61
C ALA A 54 11.19 -10.17 -5.01
N GLN A 55 9.98 -9.73 -5.38
CA GLN A 55 9.43 -9.89 -6.73
C GLN A 55 10.31 -9.20 -7.76
N GLN A 56 10.67 -7.93 -7.52
CA GLN A 56 11.53 -7.16 -8.40
C GLN A 56 12.87 -7.86 -8.63
N GLN A 57 13.50 -8.35 -7.56
CA GLN A 57 14.76 -9.08 -7.64
C GLN A 57 14.62 -10.39 -8.43
N SER A 58 13.54 -11.14 -8.21
CA SER A 58 13.28 -12.40 -8.93
C SER A 58 13.03 -12.18 -10.43
N ILE A 59 12.38 -11.07 -10.80
CA ILE A 59 12.21 -10.65 -12.19
C ILE A 59 13.56 -10.32 -12.84
N LEU A 60 14.42 -9.59 -12.12
CA LEU A 60 15.76 -9.22 -12.61
C LEU A 60 16.67 -10.45 -12.75
N ASP A 61 16.64 -11.36 -11.78
CA ASP A 61 17.43 -12.59 -11.77
C ASP A 61 16.86 -13.69 -12.70
N ARG A 62 15.73 -13.41 -13.37
CA ARG A 62 15.02 -14.33 -14.28
C ARG A 62 14.65 -15.68 -13.62
N ARG A 63 14.37 -15.68 -12.32
CA ARG A 63 13.96 -16.88 -11.57
C ARG A 63 12.46 -17.06 -11.69
N THR A 64 12.02 -17.75 -12.74
CA THR A 64 10.60 -17.93 -13.09
C THR A 64 9.84 -18.82 -12.10
N GLU A 65 10.47 -19.81 -11.49
CA GLU A 65 9.83 -20.69 -10.49
C GLU A 65 9.43 -19.91 -9.22
N SER A 66 10.32 -19.05 -8.72
CA SER A 66 10.04 -18.20 -7.55
C SER A 66 9.04 -17.08 -7.85
N LEU A 67 8.85 -16.72 -9.13
CA LEU A 67 7.97 -15.61 -9.50
C LEU A 67 6.48 -15.93 -9.26
N MET A 68 6.06 -17.18 -9.46
CA MET A 68 4.65 -17.56 -9.29
C MET A 68 4.24 -17.53 -7.81
N GLU A 69 5.08 -18.09 -6.94
CA GLU A 69 4.85 -18.06 -5.48
C GLU A 69 4.84 -16.62 -4.95
N ILE A 70 5.80 -15.80 -5.37
CA ILE A 70 5.87 -14.40 -4.94
C ILE A 70 4.66 -13.61 -5.44
N ASN A 71 4.19 -13.84 -6.67
CA ASN A 71 2.97 -13.21 -7.18
C ASN A 71 1.75 -13.56 -6.33
N GLN A 72 1.61 -14.83 -5.95
CA GLN A 72 0.51 -15.27 -5.09
C GLN A 72 0.58 -14.59 -3.71
N SER A 73 1.77 -14.52 -3.10
CA SER A 73 1.97 -13.81 -1.83
C SER A 73 1.67 -12.31 -1.95
N VAL A 74 2.11 -11.65 -3.02
CA VAL A 74 1.81 -10.22 -3.27
C VAL A 74 0.30 -9.99 -3.41
N GLN A 75 -0.41 -10.87 -4.14
CA GLN A 75 -1.85 -10.76 -4.31
C GLN A 75 -2.61 -10.92 -2.99
N THR A 76 -2.30 -11.95 -2.21
CA THR A 76 -2.90 -12.16 -0.88
C THR A 76 -2.62 -10.97 0.05
N GLN A 77 -1.40 -10.44 0.03
CA GLN A 77 -1.00 -9.29 0.83
C GLN A 77 -1.69 -7.99 0.40
N MET A 78 -1.95 -7.82 -0.91
CA MET A 78 -2.73 -6.70 -1.43
C MET A 78 -4.20 -6.78 -0.99
N GLU A 79 -4.80 -7.97 -0.97
CA GLU A 79 -6.17 -8.16 -0.48
C GLU A 79 -6.27 -7.85 1.01
N ALA A 80 -5.32 -8.34 1.82
CA ALA A 80 -5.23 -8.00 3.25
C ALA A 80 -5.09 -6.48 3.47
N SER A 81 -4.24 -5.82 2.67
CA SER A 81 -4.04 -4.37 2.67
C SER A 81 -5.33 -3.58 2.37
N GLN A 82 -6.15 -4.06 1.43
CA GLN A 82 -7.44 -3.44 1.10
C GLN A 82 -8.47 -3.60 2.23
N ILE A 83 -8.49 -4.76 2.89
CA ILE A 83 -9.36 -5.00 4.05
C ILE A 83 -9.03 -4.04 5.18
N LEU A 84 -7.73 -3.86 5.49
CA LEU A 84 -7.29 -2.91 6.51
C LEU A 84 -7.64 -1.47 6.15
N GLN A 85 -7.42 -1.05 4.90
CA GLN A 85 -7.78 0.28 4.45
C GLN A 85 -9.29 0.57 4.62
N LYS A 86 -10.15 -0.42 4.29
CA LYS A 86 -11.60 -0.32 4.51
C LYS A 86 -11.95 -0.25 6.00
N ARG A 87 -11.28 -1.05 6.84
CA ARG A 87 -11.46 -1.01 8.30
C ARG A 87 -11.10 0.37 8.86
N ARG A 88 -9.98 0.96 8.44
CA ARG A 88 -9.59 2.32 8.86
C ARG A 88 -10.59 3.37 8.41
N GLN A 89 -11.08 3.31 7.17
CA GLN A 89 -12.14 4.22 6.73
C GLN A 89 -13.41 4.08 7.57
N GLY A 90 -13.84 2.85 7.83
CA GLY A 90 -14.97 2.59 8.73
C GLY A 90 -14.74 3.17 10.13
N PHE A 91 -13.54 2.96 10.69
CA PHE A 91 -13.16 3.46 12.00
C PHE A 91 -13.15 5.00 12.06
N VAL A 92 -12.55 5.66 11.06
CA VAL A 92 -12.51 7.14 10.97
C VAL A 92 -13.92 7.71 10.90
N VAL A 93 -14.81 7.13 10.09
CA VAL A 93 -16.21 7.57 9.98
C VAL A 93 -16.95 7.36 11.30
N SER A 94 -16.80 6.20 11.95
CA SER A 94 -17.41 5.93 13.25
C SER A 94 -16.91 6.89 14.33
N LEU A 95 -15.60 7.19 14.34
CA LEU A 95 -14.98 8.10 15.30
C LEU A 95 -15.43 9.56 15.06
N ALA A 96 -15.48 10.01 13.80
CA ALA A 96 -16.00 11.33 13.44
C ALA A 96 -17.45 11.53 13.90
N ASN A 97 -18.31 10.54 13.63
CA ASN A 97 -19.71 10.55 14.10
C ASN A 97 -19.81 10.63 15.64
N SER A 98 -18.91 9.95 16.37
CA SER A 98 -18.91 9.97 17.84
C SER A 98 -18.42 11.31 18.43
N LEU A 99 -17.55 12.01 17.70
CA LEU A 99 -17.01 13.33 18.09
C LEU A 99 -17.90 14.49 17.62
N GLY A 100 -18.93 14.22 16.79
CA GLY A 100 -19.80 15.23 16.20
C GLY A 100 -19.19 15.97 15.02
N GLU A 101 -18.10 15.43 14.45
CA GLU A 101 -17.40 15.98 13.30
C GLU A 101 -17.98 15.44 11.98
N PRO A 102 -17.79 16.13 10.84
CA PRO A 102 -18.20 15.65 9.53
C PRO A 102 -17.60 14.28 9.19
N SER A 103 -18.36 13.43 8.49
CA SER A 103 -17.92 12.10 8.06
C SER A 103 -16.71 12.10 7.11
N ASP A 104 -16.39 13.27 6.53
CA ASP A 104 -15.24 13.50 5.66
C ASP A 104 -13.98 13.95 6.42
N SER A 105 -14.05 14.07 7.75
CA SER A 105 -12.91 14.47 8.58
C SER A 105 -11.76 13.48 8.45
N THR A 106 -10.57 14.02 8.23
CA THR A 106 -9.35 13.23 8.06
C THR A 106 -8.87 12.68 9.40
N LEU A 107 -8.13 11.57 9.36
CA LEU A 107 -7.54 10.99 10.57
C LEU A 107 -6.66 12.00 11.34
N ASN A 108 -5.98 12.92 10.63
CA ASN A 108 -5.19 13.98 11.27
C ASN A 108 -6.05 14.97 12.07
N GLN A 109 -7.22 15.37 11.56
CA GLN A 109 -8.15 16.25 12.28
C GLN A 109 -8.75 15.56 13.51
N LEU A 110 -8.98 14.26 13.43
CA LEU A 110 -9.39 13.44 14.57
C LEU A 110 -8.28 13.34 15.64
N VAL A 111 -7.01 13.34 15.23
CA VAL A 111 -5.87 13.26 16.17
C VAL A 111 -5.76 14.49 17.06
N GLU A 112 -6.17 15.67 16.60
CA GLU A 112 -6.17 16.91 17.40
C GLU A 112 -7.07 16.82 18.65
N HIS A 113 -8.06 15.93 18.64
CA HIS A 113 -8.98 15.69 19.75
C HIS A 113 -8.42 14.69 20.79
N PHE A 114 -7.30 14.01 20.49
CA PHE A 114 -6.65 13.11 21.43
C PHE A 114 -5.79 13.86 22.46
N PRO A 115 -5.43 13.21 23.58
CA PRO A 115 -4.52 13.79 24.56
C PRO A 115 -3.20 14.26 23.92
N VAL A 116 -2.76 15.46 24.29
CA VAL A 116 -1.57 16.14 23.73
C VAL A 116 -0.31 15.26 23.79
N VAL A 117 -0.20 14.39 24.82
CA VAL A 117 0.94 13.49 25.01
C VAL A 117 1.01 12.39 23.93
N THR A 118 -0.13 11.96 23.40
CA THR A 118 -0.22 10.87 22.41
C THR A 118 -0.30 11.34 20.96
N GLN A 119 -0.66 12.61 20.73
CA GLN A 119 -0.75 13.22 19.39
C GLN A 119 0.50 13.02 18.51
N PRO A 120 1.73 13.34 18.97
CA PRO A 120 2.92 13.22 18.11
C PRO A 120 3.20 11.77 17.69
N MET A 121 2.85 10.79 18.53
CA MET A 121 2.98 9.37 18.19
C MET A 121 2.05 8.99 17.04
N PHE A 122 0.76 9.36 17.12
CA PHE A 122 -0.19 9.07 16.05
C PHE A 122 0.18 9.76 14.74
N GLN A 123 0.56 11.03 14.81
CA GLN A 123 1.01 11.77 13.64
C GLN A 123 2.21 11.09 12.96
N SER A 124 3.20 10.66 13.73
CA SER A 124 4.36 9.92 13.21
C SER A 124 3.96 8.60 12.53
N ILE A 125 3.03 7.84 13.13
CA ILE A 125 2.56 6.57 12.56
C ILE A 125 1.81 6.81 11.24
N ILE A 126 0.94 7.82 11.20
CA ILE A 126 0.18 8.18 10.00
C ILE A 126 1.12 8.61 8.87
N GLU A 127 2.14 9.42 9.18
CA GLU A 127 3.16 9.82 8.21
C GLU A 127 3.92 8.60 7.66
N GLU A 128 4.34 7.67 8.52
CA GLU A 128 5.04 6.47 8.07
C GLU A 128 4.15 5.55 7.23
N ILE A 129 2.89 5.37 7.60
CA ILE A 129 1.90 4.63 6.79
C ILE A 129 1.76 5.27 5.40
N ASN A 130 1.60 6.58 5.31
CA ASN A 130 1.48 7.29 4.04
C ASN A 130 2.74 7.13 3.17
N LYS A 131 3.92 7.17 3.79
CA LYS A 131 5.20 6.93 3.11
C LYS A 131 5.30 5.49 2.60
N LEU A 132 4.89 4.49 3.37
CA LEU A 132 4.84 3.09 2.92
C LEU A 132 3.88 2.91 1.74
N ILE A 133 2.68 3.49 1.80
CA ILE A 133 1.71 3.46 0.70
C ILE A 133 2.33 4.03 -0.58
N SER A 134 3.04 5.17 -0.47
CA SER A 134 3.74 5.79 -1.61
C SER A 134 4.81 4.86 -2.19
N GLN A 135 5.62 4.22 -1.33
CA GLN A 135 6.64 3.26 -1.75
C GLN A 135 6.05 2.04 -2.45
N ILE A 136 4.96 1.47 -1.90
CA ILE A 136 4.24 0.35 -2.48
C ILE A 136 3.79 0.70 -3.89
N ARG A 137 3.09 1.84 -4.06
CA ARG A 137 2.63 2.31 -5.37
C ARG A 137 3.77 2.46 -6.36
N HIS A 138 4.87 3.07 -5.91
CA HIS A 138 6.05 3.25 -6.74
C HIS A 138 6.64 1.91 -7.21
N ARG A 139 6.82 0.95 -6.31
CA ARG A 139 7.36 -0.39 -6.62
C ARG A 139 6.46 -1.19 -7.55
N ILE A 140 5.14 -1.13 -7.36
CA ILE A 140 4.17 -1.76 -8.28
C ILE A 140 4.35 -1.19 -9.70
N THR A 141 4.41 0.14 -9.83
CA THR A 141 4.64 0.77 -11.14
C THR A 141 5.99 0.39 -11.75
N GLN A 142 7.05 0.28 -10.93
CA GLN A 142 8.36 -0.19 -11.40
C GLN A 142 8.29 -1.63 -11.91
N ASN A 143 7.69 -2.56 -11.14
CA ASN A 143 7.56 -3.95 -11.53
C ASN A 143 6.80 -4.09 -12.86
N GLN A 144 5.71 -3.35 -13.04
CA GLN A 144 4.96 -3.31 -14.30
C GLN A 144 5.82 -2.83 -15.48
N LYS A 145 6.61 -1.76 -15.29
CA LYS A 145 7.52 -1.24 -16.34
C LYS A 145 8.60 -2.24 -16.73
N ILE A 146 9.21 -2.92 -15.75
CA ILE A 146 10.25 -3.94 -16.01
C ILE A 146 9.66 -5.08 -16.86
N LEU A 147 8.48 -5.58 -16.48
CA LEU A 147 7.80 -6.64 -17.23
C LEU A 147 7.47 -6.22 -18.67
N ALA A 148 6.93 -5.02 -18.85
CA ALA A 148 6.63 -4.47 -20.18
C ALA A 148 7.90 -4.40 -21.06
N ARG A 149 9.01 -3.93 -20.48
CA ARG A 149 10.29 -3.84 -21.21
C ARG A 149 10.87 -5.21 -21.55
N LEU A 150 10.74 -6.19 -20.67
CA LEU A 150 11.19 -7.57 -20.95
C LEU A 150 10.39 -8.19 -22.10
N SER A 151 9.07 -7.96 -22.15
CA SER A 151 8.24 -8.39 -23.27
C SER A 151 8.70 -7.75 -24.58
N GLU A 152 8.90 -6.44 -24.60
CA GLU A 152 9.33 -5.70 -25.80
C GLU A 152 10.68 -6.20 -26.34
N VAL A 153 11.66 -6.45 -25.46
CA VAL A 153 12.96 -7.00 -25.87
C VAL A 153 12.82 -8.42 -26.40
N THR A 154 11.93 -9.23 -25.82
CA THR A 154 11.66 -10.60 -26.29
C THR A 154 11.03 -10.57 -27.68
N ASP A 155 10.07 -9.67 -27.93
CA ASP A 155 9.44 -9.48 -29.25
C ASP A 155 10.46 -9.01 -30.30
N GLN A 156 11.36 -8.09 -29.93
CA GLN A 156 12.46 -7.64 -30.80
C GLN A 156 13.44 -8.78 -31.12
N LEU A 157 13.82 -9.59 -30.12
CA LEU A 157 14.68 -10.76 -30.34
C LEU A 157 14.00 -11.78 -31.25
N LEU A 158 12.73 -12.12 -31.00
CA LEU A 158 11.95 -13.02 -31.83
C LEU A 158 11.87 -12.52 -33.28
N SER A 159 11.63 -11.22 -33.49
CA SER A 159 11.62 -10.58 -34.81
C SER A 159 12.98 -10.69 -35.54
N VAL A 160 14.09 -10.57 -34.82
CA VAL A 160 15.45 -10.73 -35.38
C VAL A 160 15.79 -12.20 -35.64
N THR A 161 15.33 -13.11 -34.79
CA THR A 161 15.60 -14.55 -34.92
C THR A 161 14.67 -15.28 -35.87
N ASP A 162 13.54 -14.70 -36.29
CA ASP A 162 12.68 -15.28 -37.33
C ASP A 162 13.27 -15.03 -38.73
N PRO A 163 13.94 -16.02 -39.36
CA PRO A 163 14.62 -15.82 -40.63
C PRO A 163 13.65 -15.76 -41.81
N LYS A 164 12.37 -16.13 -41.62
CA LYS A 164 11.39 -16.26 -42.71
C LYS A 164 10.94 -14.92 -43.30
N SER A 165 11.14 -13.81 -42.57
CA SER A 165 10.85 -12.45 -43.05
C SER A 165 11.98 -11.82 -43.87
N HIS A 166 13.18 -12.43 -43.89
CA HIS A 166 14.36 -11.91 -44.56
C HIS A 166 14.95 -12.86 -45.61
N SER A 167 14.13 -13.71 -46.22
CA SER A 167 14.54 -14.43 -47.44
C SER A 167 14.60 -13.46 -48.62
N LYS A 168 15.72 -12.73 -48.73
CA LYS A 168 16.11 -12.02 -49.95
C LYS A 168 16.66 -13.05 -50.93
N THR A 169 15.77 -13.80 -51.58
CA THR A 169 16.21 -14.70 -52.66
C THR A 169 16.47 -13.86 -53.90
N TYR A 170 17.70 -13.91 -54.42
CA TYR A 170 18.04 -13.35 -55.72
C TYR A 170 17.19 -14.02 -56.79
N SER A 171 16.51 -13.22 -57.62
CA SER A 171 15.89 -13.75 -58.83
C SER A 171 16.99 -14.22 -59.80
N ARG A 172 16.63 -15.06 -60.77
CA ARG A 172 17.55 -15.49 -61.86
C ARG A 172 18.13 -14.31 -62.66
N THR A 173 17.57 -13.11 -62.54
CA THR A 173 18.02 -11.86 -63.17
C THR A 173 18.86 -10.96 -62.25
N GLY A 174 19.15 -11.39 -61.02
CA GLY A 174 19.97 -10.64 -60.07
C GLY A 174 19.20 -9.61 -59.23
N ASP A 175 17.87 -9.55 -59.33
CA ASP A 175 17.05 -8.60 -58.56
C ASP A 175 16.68 -9.17 -57.19
N ILE A 176 16.80 -8.32 -56.15
CA ILE A 176 16.41 -8.64 -54.78
C ILE A 176 14.90 -8.36 -54.64
N ARG A 177 14.06 -9.37 -54.82
CA ARG A 177 12.62 -9.24 -54.50
C ARG A 177 12.42 -9.40 -53.00
N ARG A 178 11.85 -8.37 -52.35
CA ARG A 178 11.33 -8.45 -50.98
C ARG A 178 10.04 -9.26 -51.03
N LEU A 179 10.03 -10.48 -50.49
CA LEU A 179 8.76 -11.18 -50.22
C LEU A 179 8.12 -10.48 -49.01
N SER A 180 7.30 -9.45 -49.26
CA SER A 180 6.41 -8.94 -48.21
C SER A 180 5.44 -10.04 -47.82
N SER A 181 5.33 -10.36 -46.53
CA SER A 181 4.33 -11.29 -46.00
C SER A 181 2.93 -10.66 -46.09
N THR A 182 2.39 -10.56 -47.29
CA THR A 182 0.97 -10.27 -47.51
C THR A 182 0.21 -11.58 -47.39
N ASN A 183 0.07 -12.07 -46.16
CA ASN A 183 -0.97 -13.03 -45.82
C ASN A 183 -1.31 -12.91 -44.33
N ARG A 184 -1.86 -11.76 -43.94
CA ARG A 184 -2.81 -11.74 -42.83
C ARG A 184 -4.16 -12.16 -43.43
N SER A 185 -4.36 -13.47 -43.46
CA SER A 185 -5.64 -14.11 -43.77
C SER A 185 -6.71 -13.56 -42.84
N SER A 186 -7.60 -12.76 -43.40
CA SER A 186 -8.89 -12.39 -42.81
C SER A 186 -9.78 -13.63 -42.74
N LEU A 187 -9.62 -14.43 -41.69
CA LEU A 187 -10.62 -15.41 -41.27
C LEU A 187 -11.51 -14.74 -40.21
N ASN A 188 -12.40 -13.88 -40.68
CA ASN A 188 -13.58 -13.44 -39.94
C ASN A 188 -14.78 -14.01 -40.71
N GLU A 189 -15.09 -15.27 -40.46
CA GLU A 189 -16.24 -15.96 -41.03
C GLU A 189 -17.43 -15.76 -40.09
N SER A 190 -18.39 -14.98 -40.57
CA SER A 190 -19.72 -14.86 -40.00
C SER A 190 -20.58 -16.02 -40.51
N ALA A 191 -21.09 -16.87 -39.61
CA ALA A 191 -22.35 -17.61 -39.74
C ALA A 191 -22.73 -18.21 -38.37
#